data_AF-A0A8J7GKM3-F1
#
_entry.id   AF-A0A8J7GKM3-F1
#
_cell.length_a   1.000
_cell.length_b   1.000
_cell.length_c   1.000
_cell.angle_alpha   90.00
_cell.angle_beta   90.00
_cell.angle_gamma   90.00
#
_symmetry.space_group_name_H-M   'P 1'
#
loop_
_entity.id
_entity.type
_entity.pdbx_description
1 polymer ?
#
loop_
_entity_poly.entity_id
_entity_poly.type
_entity_poly.pdbx_seq_one_letter_code
_entity_poly.pdbx_strand_id
1 'polypeptide(L)'
;MFYAFLEKEDLQLAQFLEELELAVFQNPRALLTHSRTLIEIIFQKIDKVEGIERPYGFKLIDHLNDQDVYEMPQHILDACHAIRVEGNRATHQIEQVYLVQSLTVWRHIYDVMRWYMEAYLSPDLEMPPYRDPKTHDALRTLEIGELTLRLEQLEKQWQDGTDLTEVAPVERGVILPGMTTVRTLTFREESIDIPYFLRDALLLPQRFEKSESYLIALNNKQEARFMSELPYSLDDLHTRTPRRKQEHTAVFVEELKHFIEEEIRRKQVRAERQGDGELLLFYEGEQLVITESRAAINIDDELLPRSPKLVEHLQRDGITSVGLLPKEFVLIGKYDQIGPQRVRDFWEILKKTE
;
A
#
# COMPACT_ATOMS: atom_id res chain seq x y z
N MET A 1 4.54 6.99 17.08
CA MET A 1 5.79 6.92 16.31
C MET A 1 6.95 7.20 17.23
N PHE A 2 8.10 6.58 17.00
CA PHE A 2 9.26 6.64 17.89
C PHE A 2 9.90 8.04 17.91
N TYR A 3 9.98 8.71 16.76
CA TYR A 3 10.67 10.00 16.60
C TYR A 3 9.77 11.25 16.73
N ALA A 4 8.51 11.10 17.16
CA ALA A 4 7.56 12.22 17.29
C ALA A 4 8.04 13.35 18.23
N PHE A 5 8.98 13.06 19.15
CA PHE A 5 9.56 14.09 20.01
C PHE A 5 10.43 15.10 19.27
N LEU A 6 10.90 14.78 18.05
CA LEU A 6 11.69 15.67 17.19
C LEU A 6 10.87 16.76 16.51
N GLU A 7 9.54 16.66 16.48
CA GLU A 7 8.68 17.60 15.76
C GLU A 7 8.91 19.07 16.14
N LYS A 8 9.31 19.32 17.39
CA LYS A 8 9.54 20.68 17.92
C LYS A 8 10.83 21.31 17.42
N GLU A 9 11.84 20.49 17.14
CA GLU A 9 13.16 20.95 16.71
C GLU A 9 13.30 20.87 15.18
N ASP A 10 12.78 19.78 14.60
CA ASP A 10 12.88 19.50 13.17
C ASP A 10 11.68 18.68 12.70
N LEU A 11 10.59 19.40 12.38
CA LEU A 11 9.34 18.80 11.92
C LEU A 11 9.52 17.92 10.68
N GLN A 12 10.36 18.34 9.74
CA GLN A 12 10.55 17.61 8.50
C GLN A 12 11.31 16.30 8.73
N LEU A 13 12.36 16.34 9.56
CA LEU A 13 13.12 15.14 9.93
C LEU A 13 12.26 14.16 10.73
N ALA A 14 11.44 14.67 11.65
CA ALA A 14 10.47 13.87 12.39
C ALA A 14 9.53 13.14 11.42
N GLN A 15 8.87 13.85 10.51
CA GLN A 15 7.94 13.26 9.52
C GLN A 15 8.61 12.19 8.65
N PHE A 16 9.82 12.44 8.15
CA PHE A 16 10.56 11.47 7.34
C PHE A 16 10.87 10.19 8.12
N LEU A 17 11.30 10.32 9.37
CA LEU A 17 11.59 9.19 10.24
C LEU A 17 10.33 8.39 10.61
N GLU A 18 9.19 9.07 10.78
CA GLU A 18 7.90 8.40 11.00
C GLU A 18 7.50 7.54 9.79
N GLU A 19 7.68 8.05 8.57
CA GLU A 19 7.38 7.31 7.35
C GLU A 19 8.31 6.11 7.16
N LEU A 20 9.60 6.26 7.51
CA LEU A 20 10.53 5.14 7.54
C LEU A 20 10.12 4.09 8.57
N GLU A 21 9.69 4.47 9.77
CA GLU A 21 9.21 3.52 10.80
C GLU A 21 8.06 2.64 10.27
N LEU A 22 7.14 3.23 9.50
CA LEU A 22 6.02 2.51 8.87
C LEU A 22 6.49 1.57 7.76
N ALA A 23 7.51 1.99 7.01
CA ALA A 23 8.06 1.21 5.90
C ALA A 23 8.76 -0.07 6.36
N VAL A 24 9.21 -0.16 7.62
CA VAL A 24 9.99 -1.31 8.12
C VAL A 24 9.33 -2.66 7.84
N PHE A 25 8.03 -2.79 8.11
CA PHE A 25 7.29 -4.05 7.90
C PHE A 25 6.56 -4.11 6.57
N GLN A 26 6.15 -2.96 6.03
CA GLN A 26 5.32 -2.90 4.84
C GLN A 26 6.15 -2.90 3.56
N ASN A 27 7.16 -2.03 3.50
CA ASN A 27 8.02 -1.90 2.33
C ASN A 27 9.50 -1.95 2.74
N PRO A 28 10.01 -3.14 3.08
CA PRO A 28 11.42 -3.36 3.41
C PRO A 28 12.37 -2.69 2.42
N ARG A 29 12.08 -2.76 1.12
CA ARG A 29 12.89 -2.18 0.05
C ARG A 29 12.86 -0.65 0.02
N ALA A 30 11.71 -0.03 0.27
CA ALA A 30 11.59 1.42 0.39
C ALA A 30 12.35 1.92 1.62
N LEU A 31 12.21 1.27 2.79
CA LEU A 31 13.01 1.62 3.97
C LEU A 31 14.51 1.63 3.61
N LEU A 32 15.02 0.56 3.01
CA LEU A 32 16.44 0.48 2.65
C LEU A 32 16.85 1.58 1.67
N THR A 33 16.05 1.83 0.63
CA THR A 33 16.35 2.88 -0.37
C THR A 33 16.36 4.27 0.27
N HIS A 34 15.30 4.64 0.99
CA HIS A 34 15.11 5.98 1.55
C HIS A 34 15.96 6.23 2.81
N SER A 35 16.41 5.19 3.51
CA SER A 35 17.38 5.32 4.61
C SER A 35 18.73 5.89 4.15
N ARG A 36 19.13 5.65 2.89
CA ARG A 36 20.32 6.28 2.32
C ARG A 36 20.11 7.78 2.15
N THR A 37 18.94 8.18 1.64
CA THR A 37 18.59 9.59 1.47
C THR A 37 18.55 10.31 2.82
N LEU A 38 17.99 9.70 3.87
CA LEU A 38 18.02 10.24 5.23
C LEU A 38 19.44 10.64 5.65
N ILE A 39 20.41 9.74 5.48
CA ILE A 39 21.80 10.02 5.86
C ILE A 39 22.40 11.15 5.02
N GLU A 40 22.11 11.16 3.71
CA GLU A 40 22.54 12.25 2.82
C GLU A 40 22.02 13.61 3.31
N ILE A 41 20.76 13.70 3.74
CA ILE A 41 20.21 14.93 4.33
C ILE A 41 20.89 15.27 5.68
N ILE A 42 21.14 14.29 6.55
CA ILE A 42 21.82 14.54 7.82
C ILE A 42 23.20 15.16 7.56
N PHE A 43 23.99 14.61 6.64
CA PHE A 43 25.30 15.19 6.30
C PHE A 43 25.20 16.58 5.65
N GLN A 44 24.18 16.84 4.83
CA GLN A 44 23.94 18.20 4.31
C GLN A 44 23.63 19.20 5.43
N LYS A 45 22.86 18.78 6.44
CA LYS A 45 22.57 19.61 7.62
C LYS A 45 23.82 19.85 8.45
N ILE A 46 24.64 18.82 8.66
CA ILE A 46 25.92 18.94 9.37
C ILE A 46 26.85 19.92 8.64
N ASP A 47 27.02 19.76 7.31
CA ASP A 47 27.85 20.68 6.52
C ASP A 47 27.38 22.13 6.63
N LYS A 48 26.06 22.36 6.68
CA LYS A 48 25.49 23.70 6.89
C LYS A 48 25.81 24.26 8.28
N VAL A 49 25.81 23.43 9.32
CA VAL A 49 26.18 23.84 10.68
C VAL A 49 27.68 24.12 10.80
N GLU A 50 28.50 23.28 10.17
CA GLU A 50 29.97 23.42 10.14
C GLU A 50 30.46 24.50 9.16
N GLY A 51 29.56 25.07 8.34
CA GLY A 51 29.88 26.09 7.34
C GLY A 51 30.73 25.57 6.16
N ILE A 52 30.59 24.29 5.83
CA ILE A 52 31.37 23.62 4.80
C ILE A 52 30.65 23.71 3.45
N GLU A 53 31.28 24.34 2.47
CA GLU A 53 30.79 24.32 1.09
C GLU A 53 31.32 23.10 0.34
N ARG A 54 30.42 22.22 -0.10
CA ARG A 54 30.77 21.04 -0.89
C ARG A 54 30.57 21.27 -2.39
N PRO A 55 31.43 20.71 -3.26
CA PRO A 55 31.28 20.82 -4.71
C PRO A 55 30.04 20.08 -5.22
N TYR A 56 29.52 20.53 -6.36
CA TYR A 56 28.36 19.90 -7.00
C TYR A 56 28.62 18.42 -7.32
N GLY A 57 27.72 17.53 -6.87
CA GLY A 57 27.83 16.09 -7.07
C GLY A 57 28.65 15.34 -6.01
N PHE A 58 28.97 15.97 -4.88
CA PHE A 58 29.54 15.31 -3.70
C PHE A 58 28.57 14.22 -3.19
N LYS A 59 29.03 12.98 -3.06
CA LYS A 59 28.18 11.83 -2.76
C LYS A 59 28.31 11.42 -1.30
N LEU A 60 27.35 10.62 -0.81
CA LEU A 60 27.42 10.04 0.52
C LEU A 60 28.75 9.33 0.81
N ILE A 61 29.29 8.57 -0.14
CA ILE A 61 30.56 7.88 0.04
C ILE A 61 31.73 8.85 0.29
N ASP A 62 31.67 10.05 -0.25
CA ASP A 62 32.70 11.07 -0.09
C ASP A 62 32.65 11.66 1.34
N HIS A 63 31.44 11.88 1.89
CA HIS A 63 31.27 12.26 3.30
C HIS A 63 31.83 11.20 4.25
N LEU A 64 31.57 9.91 3.98
CA LEU A 64 32.02 8.82 4.85
C LEU A 64 33.54 8.60 4.80
N ASN A 65 34.20 9.01 3.73
CA ASN A 65 35.65 8.95 3.62
C ASN A 65 36.36 10.15 4.28
N ASP A 66 35.62 11.23 4.57
CA ASP A 66 36.12 12.46 5.16
C ASP A 66 36.01 12.44 6.70
N GLN A 67 36.65 11.44 7.32
CA GLN A 67 36.50 11.13 8.74
C GLN A 67 37.01 12.23 9.67
N ASP A 68 38.00 13.00 9.22
CA ASP A 68 38.67 14.03 10.02
C ASP A 68 37.79 15.28 10.24
N VAL A 69 36.66 15.40 9.53
CA VAL A 69 35.80 16.59 9.56
C VAL A 69 34.68 16.51 10.60
N TYR A 70 34.15 15.33 10.88
CA TYR A 70 32.89 15.19 11.63
C TYR A 70 33.04 14.63 13.05
N GLU A 71 34.27 14.39 13.52
CA GLU A 71 34.59 13.74 14.82
C GLU A 71 33.68 12.53 15.14
N MET A 72 33.30 11.78 14.10
CA MET A 72 32.28 10.74 14.20
C MET A 72 32.87 9.44 14.76
N PRO A 73 32.25 8.83 15.79
CA PRO A 73 32.71 7.55 16.31
C PRO A 73 32.66 6.44 15.26
N GLN A 74 33.64 5.52 15.28
CA GLN A 74 33.74 4.44 14.29
C GLN A 74 32.46 3.61 14.15
N HIS A 75 31.76 3.32 15.25
CA HIS A 75 30.52 2.54 15.20
C HIS A 75 29.36 3.26 14.48
N ILE A 76 29.34 4.59 14.50
CA ILE A 76 28.37 5.41 13.75
C ILE A 76 28.75 5.43 12.28
N LEU A 77 30.04 5.54 11.97
CA LEU A 77 30.54 5.44 10.61
C LEU A 77 30.20 4.08 9.98
N ASP A 78 30.40 2.99 10.73
CA ASP A 78 30.06 1.64 10.31
C ASP A 78 28.55 1.50 10.06
N ALA A 79 27.71 2.10 10.91
CA ALA A 79 26.27 2.16 10.72
C ALA A 79 25.89 2.93 9.44
N CYS A 80 26.52 4.07 9.17
CA CYS A 80 26.32 4.83 7.93
C CYS A 80 26.74 4.04 6.68
N HIS A 81 27.87 3.33 6.74
CA HIS A 81 28.31 2.46 5.66
C HIS A 81 27.34 1.29 5.41
N ALA A 82 26.84 0.66 6.48
CA ALA A 82 25.87 -0.42 6.39
C ALA A 82 24.57 0.05 5.71
N ILE A 83 24.04 1.20 6.13
CA ILE A 83 22.84 1.81 5.53
C ILE A 83 23.07 2.11 4.04
N ARG A 84 24.20 2.73 3.68
CA ARG A 84 24.54 3.03 2.28
C ARG A 84 24.61 1.76 1.42
N VAL A 85 25.24 0.70 1.94
CA VAL A 85 25.41 -0.56 1.19
C VAL A 85 24.06 -1.24 0.97
N GLU A 86 23.24 -1.38 2.01
CA GLU A 86 21.92 -2.01 1.91
C GLU A 86 20.94 -1.17 1.07
N GLY A 87 20.99 0.15 1.15
CA GLY A 87 20.19 1.04 0.29
C GLY A 87 20.56 0.91 -1.18
N ASN A 88 21.86 0.94 -1.51
CA ASN A 88 22.32 0.73 -2.90
C ASN A 88 21.93 -0.64 -3.45
N ARG A 89 22.03 -1.67 -2.59
CA ARG A 89 21.59 -3.02 -2.94
C ARG A 89 20.11 -3.06 -3.26
N ALA A 90 19.28 -2.44 -2.43
CA ALA A 90 17.83 -2.36 -2.60
C ALA A 90 17.40 -1.60 -3.88
N THR A 91 18.17 -0.59 -4.30
CA THR A 91 17.91 0.17 -5.53
C THR A 91 18.30 -0.60 -6.79
N HIS A 92 19.44 -1.29 -6.80
CA HIS A 92 20.01 -1.85 -8.04
C HIS A 92 19.80 -3.36 -8.23
N GLN A 93 19.49 -4.11 -7.17
CA GLN A 93 19.34 -5.56 -7.25
C GLN A 93 17.86 -5.98 -7.21
N ILE A 94 17.49 -6.91 -8.11
CA ILE A 94 16.13 -7.47 -8.21
C ILE A 94 15.89 -8.53 -7.11
N GLU A 95 16.93 -8.89 -6.34
CA GLU A 95 16.87 -9.88 -5.27
C GLU A 95 15.87 -9.51 -4.17
N GLN A 96 15.31 -10.54 -3.54
CA GLN A 96 14.34 -10.39 -2.46
C GLN A 96 14.99 -9.70 -1.25
N VAL A 97 14.36 -8.61 -0.77
CA VAL A 97 14.77 -7.92 0.45
C VAL A 97 14.11 -8.61 1.64
N TYR A 98 14.90 -8.97 2.66
CA TYR A 98 14.42 -9.64 3.86
C TYR A 98 14.12 -8.63 4.98
N LEU A 99 13.05 -8.88 5.75
CA LEU A 99 12.65 -8.06 6.89
C LEU A 99 13.77 -7.84 7.92
N VAL A 100 14.63 -8.85 8.13
CA VAL A 100 15.77 -8.75 9.04
C VAL A 100 16.75 -7.65 8.62
N GLN A 101 16.93 -7.43 7.31
CA GLN A 101 17.77 -6.36 6.79
C GLN A 101 17.16 -4.99 7.12
N SER A 102 15.84 -4.86 6.99
CA SER A 102 15.12 -3.63 7.32
C SER A 102 15.15 -3.31 8.81
N LEU A 103 14.97 -4.30 9.68
CA LEU A 103 15.11 -4.11 11.13
C LEU A 103 16.55 -3.71 11.53
N THR A 104 17.54 -4.28 10.84
CA THR A 104 18.96 -3.96 11.06
C THR A 104 19.26 -2.52 10.65
N VAL A 105 18.79 -2.09 9.48
CA VAL A 105 18.93 -0.70 9.02
C VAL A 105 18.18 0.28 9.91
N TRP A 106 17.00 -0.07 10.40
CA TRP A 106 16.26 0.76 11.35
C TRP A 106 17.03 0.98 12.67
N ARG A 107 17.73 -0.04 13.15
CA ARG A 107 18.62 0.09 14.30
C ARG A 107 19.81 1.00 14.01
N HIS A 108 20.43 0.88 12.84
CA HIS A 108 21.50 1.78 12.45
C HIS A 108 21.02 3.23 12.30
N ILE A 109 19.79 3.47 11.83
CA ILE A 109 19.19 4.81 11.80
C ILE A 109 19.12 5.41 13.21
N TYR A 110 18.75 4.61 14.21
CA TYR A 110 18.75 5.07 15.60
C TYR A 110 20.12 5.49 16.10
N ASP A 111 21.16 4.68 15.83
CA ASP A 111 22.52 5.00 16.26
C ASP A 111 22.99 6.33 15.65
N VAL A 112 22.78 6.50 14.34
CA VAL A 112 23.12 7.73 13.61
C VAL A 112 22.32 8.93 14.11
N MET A 113 21.01 8.79 14.30
CA MET A 113 20.14 9.86 14.77
C MET A 113 20.48 10.30 16.19
N ARG A 114 20.83 9.35 17.06
CA ARG A 114 21.27 9.65 18.43
C ARG A 114 22.54 10.49 18.41
N TRP A 115 23.56 10.07 17.66
CA TRP A 115 24.79 10.83 17.53
C TRP A 115 24.55 12.22 16.93
N TYR A 116 23.77 12.30 15.86
CA TYR A 116 23.43 13.57 15.22
C TYR A 116 22.73 14.54 16.19
N MET A 117 21.80 14.03 17.01
CA MET A 117 21.14 14.84 18.02
C MET A 117 22.09 15.35 19.10
N GLU A 118 22.92 14.45 19.64
CA GLU A 118 23.89 14.74 20.70
C GLU A 118 24.96 15.75 20.23
N ALA A 119 25.36 15.69 18.97
CA ALA A 119 26.42 16.53 18.41
C ALA A 119 25.92 17.84 17.77
N TYR A 120 24.72 17.86 17.17
CA TYR A 120 24.32 18.95 16.25
C TYR A 120 22.94 19.59 16.48
N LEU A 121 22.00 18.96 17.22
CA LEU A 121 20.68 19.58 17.46
C LEU A 121 20.65 20.41 18.74
N SER A 122 20.68 19.74 19.90
CA SER A 122 20.50 20.40 21.19
C SER A 122 21.00 19.52 22.33
N PRO A 123 21.85 20.05 23.24
CA PRO A 123 22.29 19.32 24.43
C PRO A 123 21.16 18.97 25.40
N ASP A 124 20.04 19.71 25.34
CA ASP A 124 18.89 19.55 26.24
C ASP A 124 17.89 18.48 25.75
N LEU A 125 18.09 17.97 24.53
CA LEU A 125 17.19 17.00 23.91
C LEU A 125 17.68 15.56 24.18
N GLU A 126 17.08 14.89 25.16
CA GLU A 126 17.42 13.49 25.47
C GLU A 126 16.77 12.52 24.48
N MET A 127 17.60 11.72 23.80
CA MET A 127 17.16 10.62 22.95
C MET A 127 16.52 9.51 23.80
N PRO A 128 15.25 9.11 23.54
CA PRO A 128 14.65 7.96 24.20
C PRO A 128 15.43 6.66 23.95
N PRO A 129 15.36 5.68 24.87
CA PRO A 129 15.99 4.38 24.65
C PRO A 129 15.38 3.69 23.43
N TYR A 130 16.23 3.04 22.63
CA TYR A 130 15.82 2.35 21.41
C TYR A 130 14.62 1.44 21.64
N ARG A 131 13.68 1.48 20.70
CA ARG A 131 12.54 0.59 20.66
C ARG A 131 12.42 0.01 19.25
N ASP A 132 12.24 -1.31 19.17
CA ASP A 132 11.87 -1.94 17.90
C ASP A 132 10.57 -1.31 17.38
N PRO A 133 10.48 -1.13 16.05
CA PRO A 133 9.30 -0.54 15.43
C PRO A 133 8.11 -1.44 15.76
N LYS A 134 7.01 -0.83 16.19
CA LYS A 134 5.83 -1.61 16.54
C LYS A 134 5.13 -2.06 15.26
N THR A 135 4.64 -3.29 15.26
CA THR A 135 3.50 -3.63 14.41
C THR A 135 2.26 -2.90 14.94
N HIS A 136 2.04 -1.64 14.54
CA HIS A 136 0.77 -0.95 14.73
C HIS A 136 -0.36 -1.69 14.02
N ASP A 137 -1.53 -1.81 14.64
CA ASP A 137 -2.75 -2.29 13.94
C ASP A 137 -3.15 -1.34 12.79
N ALA A 138 -2.78 -0.05 12.88
CA ALA A 138 -2.83 0.91 11.77
C ALA A 138 -1.91 0.55 10.57
N LEU A 139 -0.91 -0.33 10.76
CA LEU A 139 -0.08 -0.90 9.67
C LEU A 139 -0.81 -1.96 8.86
N ARG A 140 -2.05 -2.33 9.22
CA ARG A 140 -2.91 -3.07 8.28
C ARG A 140 -3.58 -2.15 7.26
N THR A 141 -3.57 -0.84 7.49
CA THR A 141 -4.40 0.14 6.75
C THR A 141 -3.60 1.01 5.78
N LEU A 142 -2.31 1.25 6.06
CA LEU A 142 -1.39 1.89 5.12
C LEU A 142 -0.85 0.84 4.14
N GLU A 143 -0.96 1.09 2.84
CA GLU A 143 -0.45 0.18 1.81
C GLU A 143 0.91 0.67 1.27
N ILE A 144 1.77 -0.32 0.97
CA ILE A 144 3.20 -0.26 0.60
C ILE A 144 3.63 0.90 -0.30
N GLY A 145 2.81 1.36 -1.24
CA GLY A 145 3.19 2.46 -2.13
C GLY A 145 2.65 3.84 -1.77
N GLU A 146 1.75 3.98 -0.81
CA GLU A 146 1.46 5.29 -0.21
C GLU A 146 2.69 5.77 0.59
N LEU A 147 3.33 4.86 1.32
CA LEU A 147 4.61 5.13 1.98
C LEU A 147 5.72 5.45 0.99
N THR A 148 5.77 4.78 -0.16
CA THR A 148 6.81 5.04 -1.17
C THR A 148 6.61 6.42 -1.81
N LEU A 149 5.36 6.79 -2.13
CA LEU A 149 5.04 8.08 -2.73
C LEU A 149 5.26 9.25 -1.76
N ARG A 150 4.92 9.09 -0.48
CA ARG A 150 5.20 10.12 0.52
C ARG A 150 6.70 10.31 0.76
N LEU A 151 7.46 9.21 0.85
CA LEU A 151 8.92 9.28 0.95
C LEU A 151 9.51 10.00 -0.27
N GLU A 152 9.07 9.67 -1.49
CA GLU A 152 9.49 10.37 -2.72
C GLU A 152 9.09 11.86 -2.74
N GLN A 153 7.93 12.22 -2.17
CA GLN A 153 7.46 13.62 -2.09
C GLN A 153 8.27 14.43 -1.08
N LEU A 154 8.53 13.88 0.11
CA LEU A 154 9.38 14.51 1.11
C LEU A 154 10.81 14.67 0.58
N GLU A 155 11.34 13.67 -0.11
CA GLU A 155 12.64 13.76 -0.78
C GLU A 155 12.71 14.91 -1.79
N LYS A 156 11.69 15.07 -2.65
CA LYS A 156 11.62 16.16 -3.62
C LYS A 156 11.47 17.53 -2.95
N GLN A 157 10.61 17.64 -1.94
CA GLN A 157 10.42 18.88 -1.18
C GLN A 157 11.71 19.33 -0.48
N TRP A 158 12.54 18.37 -0.07
CA TRP A 158 13.87 18.63 0.47
C TRP A 158 14.91 18.99 -0.59
N GLN A 159 14.87 18.36 -1.77
CA GLN A 159 15.79 18.67 -2.87
C GLN A 159 15.54 20.06 -3.48
N ASP A 160 14.29 20.55 -3.48
CA ASP A 160 13.92 21.83 -4.08
C ASP A 160 14.14 23.05 -3.16
N GLY A 161 14.55 22.85 -1.89
CA GLY A 161 15.00 23.92 -0.99
C GLY A 161 13.95 25.01 -0.68
N THR A 162 12.66 24.67 -0.71
CA THR A 162 11.58 25.65 -0.50
C THR A 162 11.37 25.90 1.00
N ASP A 163 11.45 27.17 1.42
CA ASP A 163 11.23 27.61 2.81
C ASP A 163 9.73 27.55 3.18
N LEU A 164 9.40 26.93 4.31
CA LEU A 164 8.06 26.41 4.64
C LEU A 164 7.10 27.38 5.35
N THR A 165 7.32 28.70 5.31
CA THR A 165 6.39 29.63 6.01
C THR A 165 5.14 30.02 5.24
N GLU A 166 5.00 29.63 3.96
CA GLU A 166 3.79 29.96 3.18
C GLU A 166 3.31 28.78 2.32
N VAL A 167 2.93 27.68 2.97
CA VAL A 167 1.84 26.86 2.43
C VAL A 167 0.87 26.63 3.58
N ALA A 168 -0.38 27.02 3.34
CA ALA A 168 -1.50 26.80 4.24
C ALA A 168 -1.44 25.38 4.82
N PRO A 169 -1.87 25.17 6.09
CA PRO A 169 -1.95 23.83 6.64
C PRO A 169 -2.70 22.99 5.61
N VAL A 170 -2.03 21.97 5.06
CA VAL A 170 -2.70 21.00 4.20
C VAL A 170 -3.90 20.58 5.01
N GLU A 171 -5.09 20.97 4.55
CA GLU A 171 -6.31 20.74 5.28
C GLU A 171 -6.27 19.27 5.68
N ARG A 172 -6.42 18.99 6.97
CA ARG A 172 -6.76 17.66 7.46
C ARG A 172 -8.19 17.36 7.00
N GLY A 173 -8.44 17.45 5.71
CA GLY A 173 -9.56 16.82 5.04
C GLY A 173 -9.31 15.33 5.22
N VAL A 174 -10.23 14.69 5.91
CA VAL A 174 -10.28 13.25 6.12
C VAL A 174 -10.41 12.59 4.73
N ILE A 175 -9.30 12.44 4.02
CA ILE A 175 -9.21 11.56 2.87
C ILE A 175 -8.84 10.21 3.47
N LEU A 176 -9.81 9.29 3.50
CA LEU A 176 -9.61 7.95 4.07
C LEU A 176 -8.39 7.27 3.41
N PRO A 177 -7.59 6.52 4.19
CA PRO A 177 -6.36 5.85 3.70
C PRO A 177 -6.60 4.97 2.47
N GLY A 178 -5.72 5.05 1.47
CA GLY A 178 -5.78 4.26 0.24
C GLY A 178 -6.61 4.85 -0.91
N MET A 179 -7.20 6.04 -0.78
CA MET A 179 -7.95 6.69 -1.87
C MET A 179 -7.09 7.48 -2.87
N THR A 180 -5.78 7.54 -2.65
CA THR A 180 -4.86 8.33 -3.49
C THR A 180 -4.82 7.77 -4.91
N THR A 181 -5.16 8.60 -5.90
CA THR A 181 -5.08 8.25 -7.32
C THR A 181 -3.63 7.96 -7.72
N VAL A 182 -3.34 6.73 -8.13
CA VAL A 182 -2.03 6.31 -8.68
C VAL A 182 -1.94 6.56 -10.17
N ARG A 183 -3.08 6.48 -10.83
CA ARG A 183 -3.14 6.53 -12.27
C ARG A 183 -4.49 7.07 -12.70
N THR A 184 -4.46 7.96 -13.66
CA THR A 184 -5.66 8.40 -14.37
C THR A 184 -5.66 7.73 -15.74
N LEU A 185 -6.73 7.02 -16.04
CA LEU A 185 -7.01 6.50 -17.39
C LEU A 185 -7.90 7.49 -18.13
N THR A 186 -7.75 7.60 -19.44
CA THR A 186 -8.61 8.40 -20.29
C THR A 186 -9.42 7.51 -21.23
N PHE A 187 -10.68 7.86 -21.40
CA PHE A 187 -11.53 7.31 -22.46
C PHE A 187 -12.33 8.46 -23.05
N ARG A 188 -12.12 8.76 -24.33
CA ARG A 188 -12.64 9.98 -24.98
C ARG A 188 -12.16 11.23 -24.24
N GLU A 189 -13.09 12.05 -23.75
CA GLU A 189 -12.80 13.27 -22.97
C GLU A 189 -12.91 13.03 -21.45
N GLU A 190 -13.23 11.81 -21.03
CA GLU A 190 -13.44 11.48 -19.63
C GLU A 190 -12.19 10.87 -19.00
N SER A 191 -11.95 11.23 -17.75
CA SER A 191 -10.84 10.74 -16.94
C SER A 191 -11.37 9.84 -15.82
N ILE A 192 -10.67 8.73 -15.59
CA ILE A 192 -10.99 7.73 -14.56
C ILE A 192 -9.79 7.62 -13.65
N ASP A 193 -9.98 8.03 -12.40
CA ASP A 193 -8.95 7.97 -11.39
C ASP A 193 -8.94 6.58 -10.74
N ILE A 194 -7.77 5.93 -10.73
CA ILE A 194 -7.54 4.64 -10.11
C ILE A 194 -6.80 4.86 -8.79
N PRO A 195 -7.46 4.59 -7.65
CA PRO A 195 -6.82 4.57 -6.34
C PRO A 195 -5.68 3.55 -6.24
N TYR A 196 -4.67 3.81 -5.41
CA TYR A 196 -3.49 2.96 -5.26
C TYR A 196 -3.81 1.49 -5.01
N PHE A 197 -4.76 1.23 -4.11
CA PHE A 197 -5.11 -0.13 -3.72
C PHE A 197 -5.71 -0.98 -4.84
N LEU A 198 -6.16 -0.32 -5.92
CA LEU A 198 -6.67 -0.98 -7.10
C LEU A 198 -5.61 -1.19 -8.17
N ARG A 199 -4.36 -0.72 -8.00
CA ARG A 199 -3.29 -0.81 -9.01
C ARG A 199 -3.07 -2.24 -9.50
N ASP A 200 -3.00 -3.20 -8.59
CA ASP A 200 -2.76 -4.61 -8.90
C ASP A 200 -4.04 -5.44 -8.70
N ALA A 201 -5.20 -4.79 -8.70
CA ALA A 201 -6.47 -5.49 -8.62
C ALA A 201 -6.71 -6.33 -9.88
N LEU A 202 -7.10 -7.59 -9.66
CA LEU A 202 -7.50 -8.51 -10.72
C LEU A 202 -8.84 -8.08 -11.33
N LEU A 203 -8.87 -7.92 -12.64
CA LEU A 203 -10.07 -7.65 -13.42
C LEU A 203 -10.75 -8.98 -13.74
N LEU A 204 -11.41 -9.55 -12.73
CA LEU A 204 -12.15 -10.81 -12.87
C LEU A 204 -13.39 -10.61 -13.76
N PRO A 205 -13.53 -11.35 -14.89
CA PRO A 205 -14.66 -11.18 -15.79
C PRO A 205 -16.03 -11.30 -15.11
N GLN A 206 -16.13 -12.13 -14.08
CA GLN A 206 -17.36 -12.34 -13.31
C GLN A 206 -17.85 -11.08 -12.57
N ARG A 207 -17.00 -10.06 -12.41
CA ARG A 207 -17.37 -8.78 -11.79
C ARG A 207 -17.98 -7.78 -12.79
N PHE A 208 -17.96 -8.09 -14.09
CA PHE A 208 -18.38 -7.20 -15.16
C PHE A 208 -19.44 -7.90 -16.02
N GLU A 209 -20.69 -7.93 -15.56
CA GLU A 209 -21.77 -8.72 -16.19
C GLU A 209 -21.92 -8.46 -17.69
N LYS A 210 -21.80 -7.21 -18.13
CA LYS A 210 -21.98 -6.83 -19.55
C LYS A 210 -20.70 -6.99 -20.34
N SER A 211 -19.54 -6.89 -19.69
CA SER A 211 -18.22 -6.99 -20.32
C SER A 211 -17.51 -8.32 -20.08
N GLU A 212 -18.17 -9.32 -19.49
CA GLU A 212 -17.56 -10.62 -19.13
C GLU A 212 -16.87 -11.25 -20.34
N SER A 213 -17.60 -11.41 -21.45
CA SER A 213 -17.03 -11.99 -22.68
C SER A 213 -15.90 -11.15 -23.29
N TYR A 214 -15.89 -9.84 -23.03
CA TYR A 214 -14.88 -8.91 -23.52
C TYR A 214 -13.60 -9.01 -22.69
N LEU A 215 -13.72 -9.04 -21.36
CA LEU A 215 -12.60 -9.29 -20.45
C LEU A 215 -12.00 -10.67 -20.60
N ILE A 216 -12.80 -11.72 -20.85
CA ILE A 216 -12.26 -13.05 -21.18
C ILE A 216 -11.38 -12.98 -22.44
N ALA A 217 -11.82 -12.24 -23.46
CA ALA A 217 -11.05 -12.09 -24.70
C ALA A 217 -9.73 -11.31 -24.51
N LEU A 218 -9.74 -10.28 -23.66
CA LEU A 218 -8.55 -9.53 -23.26
C LEU A 218 -7.60 -10.40 -22.42
N ASN A 219 -8.11 -11.06 -21.38
CA ASN A 219 -7.35 -11.93 -20.47
C ASN A 219 -6.66 -13.09 -21.20
N ASN A 220 -7.30 -13.66 -22.22
CA ASN A 220 -6.73 -14.72 -23.05
C ASN A 220 -5.50 -14.26 -23.84
N LYS A 221 -5.38 -12.97 -24.14
CA LYS A 221 -4.21 -12.35 -24.77
C LYS A 221 -3.18 -11.81 -23.77
N GLN A 222 -3.38 -12.05 -22.47
CA GLN A 222 -2.58 -11.45 -21.40
C GLN A 222 -2.65 -9.92 -21.38
N GLU A 223 -3.79 -9.37 -21.80
CA GLU A 223 -4.04 -7.94 -21.77
C GLU A 223 -5.13 -7.67 -20.75
N ALA A 224 -4.95 -6.69 -19.87
CA ALA A 224 -5.95 -6.25 -18.88
C ALA A 224 -6.38 -7.31 -17.85
N ARG A 225 -5.47 -8.20 -17.41
CA ARG A 225 -5.72 -9.12 -16.28
C ARG A 225 -5.68 -8.37 -14.96
N PHE A 226 -4.77 -7.41 -14.86
CA PHE A 226 -4.63 -6.51 -13.74
C PHE A 226 -4.96 -5.08 -14.17
N MET A 227 -5.41 -4.27 -13.22
CA MET A 227 -5.67 -2.85 -13.45
C MET A 227 -4.42 -2.09 -13.96
N SER A 228 -3.22 -2.48 -13.53
CA SER A 228 -1.93 -1.93 -13.98
C SER A 228 -1.62 -2.23 -15.45
N GLU A 229 -2.18 -3.30 -16.02
CA GLU A 229 -1.97 -3.68 -17.42
C GLU A 229 -2.84 -2.89 -18.40
N LEU A 230 -3.83 -2.13 -17.92
CA LEU A 230 -4.63 -1.27 -18.78
C LEU A 230 -3.75 -0.20 -19.45
N PRO A 231 -3.99 0.18 -20.71
CA PRO A 231 -3.32 1.34 -21.31
C PRO A 231 -3.83 2.66 -20.72
N TYR A 232 -3.02 3.72 -20.80
CA TYR A 232 -3.39 5.05 -20.28
C TYR A 232 -4.60 5.65 -21.01
N SER A 233 -4.69 5.44 -22.33
CA SER A 233 -5.90 5.70 -23.10
C SER A 233 -6.58 4.36 -23.42
N LEU A 234 -7.87 4.29 -23.11
CA LEU A 234 -8.71 3.13 -23.38
C LEU A 234 -9.38 3.20 -24.75
N ASP A 235 -9.24 4.31 -25.50
CA ASP A 235 -9.95 4.55 -26.77
C ASP A 235 -9.73 3.40 -27.76
N ASP A 236 -8.49 2.95 -27.86
CA ASP A 236 -8.08 1.89 -28.78
C ASP A 236 -8.15 0.49 -28.18
N LEU A 237 -8.62 0.30 -26.95
CA LEU A 237 -8.62 -1.00 -26.26
C LEU A 237 -9.38 -2.08 -27.06
N HIS A 238 -10.47 -1.68 -27.73
CA HIS A 238 -11.29 -2.57 -28.56
C HIS A 238 -10.51 -3.18 -29.73
N THR A 239 -9.52 -2.48 -30.26
CA THR A 239 -8.71 -2.93 -31.40
C THR A 239 -7.84 -4.15 -31.06
N ARG A 240 -7.54 -4.35 -29.77
CA ARG A 240 -6.69 -5.46 -29.31
C ARG A 240 -7.38 -6.82 -29.36
N THR A 241 -8.70 -6.83 -29.49
CA THR A 241 -9.48 -8.07 -29.58
C THR A 241 -10.30 -8.11 -30.88
N PRO A 242 -10.27 -9.24 -31.61
CA PRO A 242 -11.01 -9.35 -32.86
C PRO A 242 -12.53 -9.27 -32.61
N ARG A 243 -13.26 -8.63 -33.53
CA ARG A 243 -14.74 -8.49 -33.50
C ARG A 243 -15.30 -7.64 -32.36
N ARG A 244 -14.47 -6.85 -31.67
CA ARG A 244 -14.94 -5.86 -30.68
C ARG A 244 -14.97 -4.47 -31.30
N LYS A 245 -15.92 -3.67 -30.84
CA LYS A 245 -16.14 -2.28 -31.28
C LYS A 245 -15.96 -1.33 -30.12
N GLN A 246 -15.85 -0.05 -30.40
CA GLN A 246 -15.70 0.99 -29.38
C GLN A 246 -16.85 0.99 -28.36
N GLU A 247 -18.07 0.57 -28.75
CA GLU A 247 -19.20 0.44 -27.82
C GLU A 247 -18.93 -0.58 -26.71
N HIS A 248 -18.17 -1.65 -26.98
CA HIS A 248 -17.81 -2.63 -25.95
C HIS A 248 -16.81 -2.04 -24.94
N THR A 249 -15.86 -1.21 -25.40
CA THR A 249 -14.98 -0.47 -24.49
C THR A 249 -15.78 0.52 -23.65
N ALA A 250 -16.76 1.22 -24.24
CA ALA A 250 -17.60 2.15 -23.49
C ALA A 250 -18.37 1.44 -22.37
N VAL A 251 -18.98 0.28 -22.66
CA VAL A 251 -19.66 -0.53 -21.63
C VAL A 251 -18.70 -0.99 -20.54
N PHE A 252 -17.50 -1.44 -20.90
CA PHE A 252 -16.47 -1.83 -19.93
C PHE A 252 -16.02 -0.67 -19.06
N VAL A 253 -15.83 0.52 -19.63
CA VAL A 253 -15.45 1.74 -18.90
C VAL A 253 -16.50 2.12 -17.86
N GLU A 254 -17.78 2.04 -18.21
CA GLU A 254 -18.86 2.31 -17.25
C GLU A 254 -18.89 1.29 -16.11
N GLU A 255 -18.71 0.00 -16.42
CA GLU A 255 -18.61 -1.04 -15.38
C GLU A 255 -17.33 -0.88 -14.53
N LEU A 256 -16.22 -0.40 -15.11
CA LEU A 256 -14.97 -0.15 -14.42
C LEU A 256 -15.11 1.00 -13.41
N LYS A 257 -15.78 2.10 -13.79
CA LYS A 257 -16.09 3.20 -12.87
C LYS A 257 -16.91 2.69 -11.69
N HIS A 258 -17.98 1.94 -11.99
CA HIS A 258 -18.83 1.37 -10.96
C HIS A 258 -18.07 0.43 -10.02
N PHE A 259 -17.19 -0.41 -10.57
CA PHE A 259 -16.31 -1.28 -9.80
C PHE A 259 -15.38 -0.49 -8.87
N ILE A 260 -14.75 0.59 -9.38
CA ILE A 260 -13.86 1.45 -8.57
C ILE A 260 -14.65 2.09 -7.42
N GLU A 261 -15.82 2.67 -7.70
CA GLU A 261 -16.71 3.26 -6.69
C GLU A 261 -17.13 2.25 -5.62
N GLU A 262 -17.47 1.03 -6.03
CA GLU A 262 -17.86 -0.02 -5.10
C GLU A 262 -16.68 -0.46 -4.21
N GLU A 263 -15.49 -0.62 -4.76
CA GLU A 263 -14.28 -0.98 -4.01
C GLU A 263 -13.85 0.12 -3.04
N ILE A 264 -13.97 1.38 -3.44
CA ILE A 264 -13.81 2.57 -2.59
C ILE A 264 -14.77 2.46 -1.40
N ARG A 265 -16.07 2.25 -1.66
CA ARG A 265 -17.09 2.11 -0.61
C ARG A 265 -16.80 0.94 0.33
N ARG A 266 -16.42 -0.23 -0.21
CA ARG A 266 -16.06 -1.42 0.58
C ARG A 266 -14.88 -1.13 1.50
N LYS A 267 -13.88 -0.39 1.02
CA LYS A 267 -12.72 0.02 1.81
C LYS A 267 -13.11 0.96 2.94
N GLN A 268 -13.99 1.94 2.70
CA GLN A 268 -14.51 2.84 3.73
C GLN A 268 -15.27 2.09 4.83
N VAL A 269 -16.21 1.21 4.46
CA VAL A 269 -16.98 0.41 5.42
C VAL A 269 -16.07 -0.47 6.29
N ARG A 270 -15.03 -1.06 5.70
CA ARG A 270 -14.06 -1.88 6.45
C ARG A 270 -13.26 -1.04 7.44
N ALA A 271 -12.87 0.17 7.07
CA ALA A 271 -12.14 1.07 7.95
C ALA A 271 -13.01 1.53 9.13
N GLU A 272 -14.30 1.80 8.90
CA GLU A 272 -15.24 2.24 9.95
C GLU A 272 -15.56 1.14 10.98
N ARG A 273 -15.55 -0.14 10.57
CA ARG A 273 -15.99 -1.29 11.39
C ARG A 273 -14.86 -2.17 11.92
N GLN A 274 -13.60 -1.79 11.72
CA GLN A 274 -12.43 -2.64 12.02
C GLN A 274 -12.15 -2.91 13.52
N GLY A 275 -13.06 -2.52 14.42
CA GLY A 275 -12.94 -2.70 15.88
C GLY A 275 -13.78 -3.84 16.51
N ASP A 276 -14.80 -4.36 15.81
CA ASP A 276 -15.85 -5.16 16.47
C ASP A 276 -15.70 -6.69 16.32
N GLY A 277 -14.64 -7.18 15.67
CA GLY A 277 -14.41 -8.63 15.47
C GLY A 277 -15.41 -9.29 14.49
N GLU A 278 -16.27 -8.51 13.84
CA GLU A 278 -17.29 -8.99 12.93
C GLU A 278 -16.72 -9.29 11.52
N LEU A 279 -17.12 -10.42 10.93
CA LEU A 279 -16.76 -10.75 9.55
C LEU A 279 -17.71 -10.02 8.59
N LEU A 280 -17.16 -9.23 7.67
CA LEU A 280 -17.90 -8.51 6.63
C LEU A 280 -17.80 -9.25 5.29
N LEU A 281 -18.94 -9.66 4.75
CA LEU A 281 -19.09 -10.21 3.40
C LEU A 281 -19.68 -9.15 2.46
N PHE A 282 -19.28 -9.19 1.18
CA PHE A 282 -19.74 -8.24 0.16
C PHE A 282 -20.22 -8.96 -1.11
N TYR A 283 -21.36 -8.52 -1.66
CA TYR A 283 -21.95 -9.04 -2.90
C TYR A 283 -22.87 -8.00 -3.57
N GLU A 284 -22.71 -7.73 -4.87
CA GLU A 284 -23.58 -6.84 -5.67
C GLU A 284 -23.92 -5.49 -4.99
N GLY A 285 -22.94 -4.80 -4.40
CA GLY A 285 -23.17 -3.54 -3.68
C GLY A 285 -23.78 -3.68 -2.28
N GLU A 286 -24.20 -4.87 -1.86
CA GLU A 286 -24.67 -5.16 -0.51
C GLU A 286 -23.53 -5.60 0.42
N GLN A 287 -23.76 -5.44 1.73
CA GLN A 287 -22.86 -5.89 2.78
C GLN A 287 -23.62 -6.72 3.80
N LEU A 288 -23.01 -7.80 4.25
CA LEU A 288 -23.54 -8.65 5.31
C LEU A 288 -22.54 -8.72 6.47
N VAL A 289 -23.04 -8.43 7.66
CA VAL A 289 -22.31 -8.55 8.91
C VAL A 289 -22.55 -9.95 9.46
N ILE A 290 -21.46 -10.68 9.68
CA ILE A 290 -21.46 -12.00 10.27
C ILE A 290 -20.92 -11.87 11.70
N THR A 291 -21.81 -12.02 12.67
CA THR A 291 -21.50 -12.11 14.10
C THR A 291 -20.81 -13.45 14.43
N GLU A 292 -20.22 -13.59 15.62
CA GLU A 292 -19.59 -14.84 16.05
C GLU A 292 -20.55 -16.04 16.00
N SER A 293 -21.81 -15.84 16.39
CA SER A 293 -22.85 -16.88 16.33
C SER A 293 -23.11 -17.36 14.90
N ARG A 294 -23.12 -16.44 13.93
CA ARG A 294 -23.30 -16.74 12.51
C ARG A 294 -22.06 -17.38 11.89
N ALA A 295 -20.87 -16.96 12.30
CA ALA A 295 -19.61 -17.50 11.81
C ALA A 295 -19.46 -19.00 12.11
N ALA A 296 -20.07 -19.47 13.20
CA ALA A 296 -20.06 -20.87 13.63
C ALA A 296 -21.03 -21.78 12.87
N ILE A 297 -21.94 -21.23 12.05
CA ILE A 297 -22.90 -22.02 11.27
C ILE A 297 -22.14 -22.85 10.23
N ASN A 298 -22.38 -24.17 10.22
CA ASN A 298 -21.77 -25.08 9.26
C ASN A 298 -22.40 -24.91 7.87
N ILE A 299 -21.58 -25.03 6.84
CA ILE A 299 -22.02 -25.07 5.45
C ILE A 299 -22.24 -26.54 5.10
N ASP A 300 -23.50 -26.95 5.10
CA ASP A 300 -23.97 -28.30 4.82
C ASP A 300 -25.22 -28.28 3.93
N ASP A 301 -25.75 -29.48 3.64
CA ASP A 301 -26.96 -29.65 2.85
C ASP A 301 -28.23 -29.15 3.56
N GLU A 302 -28.20 -28.88 4.87
CA GLU A 302 -29.32 -28.27 5.59
C GLU A 302 -29.37 -26.76 5.33
N LEU A 303 -28.22 -26.09 5.32
CA LEU A 303 -28.10 -24.67 4.96
C LEU A 303 -28.34 -24.44 3.46
N LEU A 304 -27.85 -25.34 2.60
CA LEU A 304 -27.92 -25.22 1.14
C LEU A 304 -28.57 -26.44 0.46
N PRO A 305 -29.85 -26.76 0.75
CA PRO A 305 -30.51 -27.98 0.28
C PRO A 305 -30.67 -28.06 -1.24
N ARG A 306 -30.59 -26.92 -1.94
CA ARG A 306 -30.70 -26.82 -3.41
C ARG A 306 -29.35 -26.75 -4.11
N SER A 307 -28.25 -26.77 -3.37
CA SER A 307 -26.89 -26.60 -3.91
C SER A 307 -25.87 -27.58 -3.30
N PRO A 308 -26.11 -28.90 -3.28
CA PRO A 308 -25.21 -29.88 -2.66
C PRO A 308 -23.80 -29.89 -3.31
N LYS A 309 -23.72 -29.62 -4.62
CA LYS A 309 -22.43 -29.47 -5.31
C LYS A 309 -21.62 -28.26 -4.82
N LEU A 310 -22.29 -27.18 -4.43
CA LEU A 310 -21.61 -26.01 -3.88
C LEU A 310 -21.04 -26.34 -2.50
N VAL A 311 -21.80 -27.05 -1.67
CA VAL A 311 -21.35 -27.54 -0.36
C VAL A 311 -20.11 -28.42 -0.52
N GLU A 312 -20.14 -29.38 -1.44
CA GLU A 312 -18.99 -30.25 -1.74
C GLU A 312 -17.75 -29.46 -2.16
N HIS A 313 -17.91 -28.48 -3.07
CA HIS A 313 -16.81 -27.62 -3.51
C HIS A 313 -16.22 -26.77 -2.38
N LEU A 314 -17.06 -26.16 -1.55
CA LEU A 314 -16.63 -25.34 -0.41
C LEU A 314 -15.90 -26.19 0.63
N GLN A 315 -16.45 -27.36 0.99
CA GLN A 315 -15.84 -28.27 1.95
C GLN A 315 -14.50 -28.83 1.45
N ARG A 316 -14.41 -29.15 0.14
CA ARG A 316 -13.14 -29.59 -0.47
C ARG A 316 -12.04 -28.52 -0.36
N ASP A 317 -12.43 -27.25 -0.44
CA ASP A 317 -11.51 -26.10 -0.30
C ASP A 317 -11.33 -25.69 1.19
N GLY A 318 -11.82 -26.48 2.15
CA GLY A 318 -11.67 -26.26 3.59
C GLY A 318 -12.63 -25.22 4.18
N ILE A 319 -13.62 -24.76 3.41
CA ILE A 319 -14.63 -23.79 3.84
C ILE A 319 -15.82 -24.55 4.41
N THR A 320 -15.75 -24.89 5.69
CA THR A 320 -16.77 -25.73 6.37
C THR A 320 -17.80 -24.92 7.15
N SER A 321 -17.55 -23.63 7.41
CA SER A 321 -18.47 -22.75 8.14
C SER A 321 -18.59 -21.38 7.47
N VAL A 322 -19.66 -20.65 7.79
CA VAL A 322 -19.92 -19.30 7.27
C VAL A 322 -18.77 -18.35 7.59
N GLY A 323 -18.11 -18.52 8.73
CA GLY A 323 -16.94 -17.73 9.14
C GLY A 323 -15.71 -17.89 8.23
N LEU A 324 -15.65 -18.96 7.44
CA LEU A 324 -14.55 -19.27 6.52
C LEU A 324 -14.86 -18.83 5.08
N LEU A 325 -16.01 -18.23 4.82
CA LEU A 325 -16.37 -17.76 3.48
C LEU A 325 -15.42 -16.67 2.99
N PRO A 326 -15.14 -16.63 1.68
CA PRO A 326 -14.38 -15.54 1.10
C PRO A 326 -15.13 -14.22 1.31
N LYS A 327 -14.41 -13.18 1.73
CA LYS A 327 -14.97 -11.84 1.97
C LYS A 327 -15.66 -11.26 0.73
N GLU A 328 -15.17 -11.63 -0.44
CA GLU A 328 -15.80 -11.33 -1.72
C GLU A 328 -16.63 -12.53 -2.16
N PHE A 329 -17.94 -12.41 -2.02
CA PHE A 329 -18.84 -13.53 -2.23
C PHE A 329 -18.92 -13.95 -3.70
N VAL A 330 -18.64 -13.03 -4.62
CA VAL A 330 -18.56 -13.29 -6.08
C VAL A 330 -17.52 -14.37 -6.43
N LEU A 331 -16.48 -14.55 -5.60
CA LEU A 331 -15.45 -15.58 -5.83
C LEU A 331 -16.00 -17.00 -5.75
N ILE A 332 -17.17 -17.20 -5.14
CA ILE A 332 -17.83 -18.51 -5.08
C ILE A 332 -18.30 -18.94 -6.48
N GLY A 333 -18.57 -18.00 -7.38
CA GLY A 333 -18.91 -18.28 -8.78
C GLY A 333 -17.78 -18.91 -9.60
N LYS A 334 -16.56 -19.05 -9.03
CA LYS A 334 -15.43 -19.72 -9.69
C LYS A 334 -15.60 -21.24 -9.82
N TYR A 335 -16.47 -21.85 -9.01
CA TYR A 335 -16.61 -23.30 -8.97
C TYR A 335 -17.38 -23.80 -10.19
N ASP A 336 -16.93 -24.93 -10.73
CA ASP A 336 -17.56 -25.56 -11.88
C ASP A 336 -19.04 -25.83 -11.60
N GLN A 337 -19.90 -25.45 -12.55
CA GLN A 337 -21.35 -25.59 -12.47
C GLN A 337 -22.03 -24.72 -11.40
N ILE A 338 -21.33 -23.75 -10.80
CA ILE A 338 -21.93 -22.74 -9.92
C ILE A 338 -22.12 -21.44 -10.70
N GLY A 339 -23.32 -21.25 -11.25
CA GLY A 339 -23.67 -20.02 -11.97
C GLY A 339 -24.02 -18.85 -11.03
N PRO A 340 -24.11 -17.62 -11.56
CA PRO A 340 -24.38 -16.40 -10.78
C PRO A 340 -25.68 -16.49 -9.97
N GLN A 341 -26.71 -17.15 -10.50
CA GLN A 341 -27.98 -17.35 -9.79
C GLN A 341 -27.81 -18.15 -8.48
N ARG A 342 -26.95 -19.18 -8.45
CA ARG A 342 -26.73 -19.98 -7.24
C ARG A 342 -25.96 -19.21 -6.18
N VAL A 343 -25.05 -18.35 -6.60
CA VAL A 343 -24.34 -17.43 -5.70
C VAL A 343 -25.34 -16.46 -5.08
N ARG A 344 -26.20 -15.83 -5.90
CA ARG A 344 -27.27 -14.94 -5.40
C ARG A 344 -28.22 -15.65 -4.43
N ASP A 345 -28.65 -16.87 -4.74
CA ASP A 345 -29.52 -17.65 -3.86
C ASP A 345 -28.85 -17.95 -2.51
N PHE A 346 -27.55 -18.24 -2.50
CA PHE A 346 -26.79 -18.45 -1.27
C PHE A 346 -26.67 -17.16 -0.44
N TRP A 347 -26.42 -16.01 -1.09
CA TRP A 347 -26.39 -14.71 -0.43
C TRP A 347 -27.70 -14.40 0.30
N GLU A 348 -28.84 -14.65 -0.36
CA GLU A 348 -30.17 -14.43 0.21
C GLU A 348 -30.49 -15.38 1.38
N ILE A 349 -29.96 -16.61 1.36
CA ILE A 349 -30.07 -17.53 2.50
C ILE A 349 -29.28 -16.99 3.70
N LEU A 350 -28.05 -16.53 3.48
CA LEU A 350 -27.21 -15.95 4.55
C LEU A 350 -27.85 -14.70 5.17
N LYS A 351 -28.56 -13.89 4.40
CA LYS A 351 -29.33 -12.73 4.92
C LYS A 351 -30.47 -13.13 5.85
N LYS A 352 -31.10 -14.29 5.61
CA LYS A 352 -32.28 -14.77 6.35
C LYS A 352 -31.94 -15.68 7.52
N THR A 353 -30.71 -16.16 7.59
CA THR A 353 -30.24 -17.04 8.67
C THR A 353 -29.88 -16.16 9.86
N GLU A 354 -30.69 -16.20 10.92
CA GLU A 354 -30.51 -15.38 12.14
C GLU A 354 -29.32 -15.84 12.99
#